data_AF-A0A2T2W5U6-F1
#
_entry.id   AF-A0A2T2W5U6-F1
#
_cell.length_a   1.000
_cell.length_b   1.000
_cell.length_c   1.000
_cell.angle_alpha   90.00
_cell.angle_beta   90.00
_cell.angle_gamma   90.00
#
_symmetry.space_group_name_H-M   'P 1'
#
loop_
_entity.id
_entity.type
_entity.pdbx_description
1 polymer ?
#
loop_
_entity_poly.entity_id
_entity_poly.type
_entity_poly.pdbx_seq_one_letter_code
_entity_poly.pdbx_strand_id
1 'polypeptide(L)'
;YGLTPYYQVYNDCFFEGSPAEARCLIANPPYLPAPDNQLYMPSLHGGSDGATITKQLIAQGCEQVMLMISAYSNPVDTVNHALKLGYELVDFMVAPLKFGYYSCEPKVRDSIAKLKVRRQAFFSERIYFLAGVLFRQKSASTACLSEEFLKVMTAL
;
A
#
# COMPACT_ATOMS: atom_id res chain seq x y z
N TYR A 1 -30.54 -4.58 -9.93
CA TYR A 1 -29.47 -5.41 -10.53
C TYR A 1 -29.30 -6.80 -9.92
N GLY A 2 -30.09 -7.23 -8.92
CA GLY A 2 -30.02 -8.63 -8.42
C GLY A 2 -28.71 -9.03 -7.71
N LEU A 3 -27.90 -8.05 -7.29
CA LEU A 3 -26.58 -8.26 -6.70
C LEU A 3 -26.60 -8.50 -5.18
N THR A 4 -27.72 -8.21 -4.52
CA THR A 4 -27.89 -8.32 -3.06
C THR A 4 -27.48 -9.68 -2.47
N PRO A 5 -27.69 -10.84 -3.14
CA PRO A 5 -27.23 -12.13 -2.62
C PRO A 5 -25.70 -12.32 -2.65
N TYR A 6 -24.99 -11.53 -3.46
CA TYR A 6 -23.55 -11.67 -3.72
C TYR A 6 -22.71 -10.59 -3.05
N TYR A 7 -23.29 -9.43 -2.75
CA TYR A 7 -22.59 -8.27 -2.21
C TYR A 7 -23.28 -7.75 -0.95
N GLN A 8 -22.47 -7.58 0.09
CA GLN A 8 -22.84 -6.86 1.29
C GLN A 8 -22.04 -5.56 1.33
N VAL A 9 -22.72 -4.45 1.62
CA VAL A 9 -22.10 -3.13 1.71
C VAL A 9 -22.17 -2.66 3.16
N TYR A 10 -21.01 -2.42 3.75
CA TYR A 10 -20.86 -1.85 5.08
C TYR A 10 -20.31 -0.43 4.92
N ASN A 11 -21.08 0.57 5.35
CA ASN A 11 -20.66 1.98 5.34
C ASN A 11 -20.08 2.36 6.70
N ASP A 12 -18.97 1.73 7.05
CA ASP A 12 -18.35 1.86 8.38
C ASP A 12 -16.81 1.80 8.28
N CYS A 13 -16.12 2.02 9.39
CA CYS A 13 -14.69 1.83 9.52
C CYS A 13 -14.34 0.35 9.35
N PHE A 14 -13.51 0.05 8.35
CA PHE A 14 -13.03 -1.30 8.06
C PHE A 14 -12.36 -1.98 9.27
N PHE A 15 -11.68 -1.20 10.13
CA PHE A 15 -10.95 -1.71 11.29
C PHE A 15 -11.79 -1.84 12.57
N GLU A 16 -12.97 -1.22 12.62
CA GLU A 16 -13.89 -1.32 13.76
C GLU A 16 -15.00 -2.34 13.50
N GLY A 17 -15.30 -2.61 12.23
CA GLY A 17 -16.15 -3.72 11.84
C GLY A 17 -15.53 -5.08 12.15
N SER A 18 -16.37 -6.10 12.32
CA SER A 18 -15.93 -7.50 12.28
C SER A 18 -16.10 -7.98 10.84
N PRO A 19 -15.07 -7.94 9.98
CA PRO A 19 -15.17 -8.63 8.71
C PRO A 19 -15.38 -10.11 9.00
N ALA A 20 -16.38 -10.73 8.36
CA ALA A 20 -16.49 -12.17 8.32
C ALA A 20 -15.14 -12.78 7.91
N GLU A 21 -14.82 -14.01 8.35
CA GLU A 21 -13.56 -14.69 8.00
C GLU A 21 -13.34 -14.69 6.48
N ALA A 22 -12.57 -13.71 6.00
CA ALA A 22 -12.36 -13.46 4.59
C ALA A 22 -11.03 -14.07 4.17
N ARG A 23 -11.07 -14.84 3.09
CA ARG A 23 -9.87 -15.46 2.52
C ARG A 23 -9.02 -14.47 1.72
N CYS A 24 -9.64 -13.44 1.15
CA CYS A 24 -8.97 -12.47 0.29
C CYS A 24 -9.31 -11.03 0.70
N LEU A 25 -8.28 -10.19 0.78
CA LEU A 25 -8.36 -8.75 0.93
C LEU A 25 -7.94 -8.06 -0.36
N ILE A 26 -8.76 -7.16 -0.88
CA ILE A 26 -8.41 -6.31 -2.03
C ILE A 26 -8.61 -4.86 -1.61
N ALA A 27 -7.56 -4.06 -1.66
CA ALA A 27 -7.66 -2.65 -1.27
C ALA A 27 -6.72 -1.72 -2.05
N ASN A 28 -7.15 -0.47 -2.17
CA ASN A 28 -6.32 0.67 -2.60
C ASN A 28 -6.23 1.63 -1.41
N PRO A 29 -5.35 1.36 -0.43
CA PRO A 29 -5.32 2.12 0.82
C PRO A 29 -4.86 3.57 0.59
N PRO A 30 -5.25 4.49 1.48
CA PRO A 30 -4.62 5.80 1.61
C PRO A 30 -3.10 5.67 1.75
N TYR A 31 -2.34 6.48 1.00
CA TYR A 31 -0.89 6.35 0.90
C TYR A 31 -0.13 7.67 0.95
N LEU A 32 -0.79 8.82 1.16
CA LEU A 32 -0.07 10.09 1.30
C LEU A 32 0.68 10.13 2.64
N PRO A 33 2.01 10.34 2.64
CA PRO A 33 2.74 10.56 3.87
C PRO A 33 2.53 12.00 4.37
N ALA A 34 2.15 12.16 5.63
CA ALA A 34 2.00 13.46 6.27
C ALA A 34 2.18 13.35 7.79
N PRO A 35 2.54 14.43 8.50
CA PRO A 35 2.62 14.40 9.96
C PRO A 35 1.25 14.31 10.65
N ASP A 36 0.18 14.76 9.99
CA ASP A 36 -1.16 14.89 10.55
C ASP A 36 -2.25 14.88 9.44
N ASN A 37 -3.52 14.88 9.86
CA ASN A 37 -4.69 14.89 8.98
C ASN A 37 -5.04 16.29 8.45
N GLN A 38 -4.27 17.34 8.72
CA GLN A 38 -4.53 18.68 8.18
C GLN A 38 -4.00 18.76 6.74
N LEU A 39 -4.71 18.07 5.84
CA LEU A 39 -4.45 17.96 4.41
C LEU A 39 -5.68 18.43 3.63
N TYR A 40 -5.54 18.73 2.34
CA TYR A 40 -6.69 19.01 1.48
C TYR A 40 -7.67 17.84 1.38
N MET A 41 -7.17 16.61 1.45
CA MET A 41 -8.00 15.40 1.50
C MET A 41 -7.49 14.47 2.62
N PRO A 42 -7.99 14.64 3.87
CA PRO A 42 -7.53 13.86 5.02
C PRO A 42 -7.71 12.35 4.86
N SER A 43 -8.73 11.92 4.11
CA SER A 43 -8.99 10.50 3.84
C SER A 43 -7.91 9.81 2.99
N LEU A 44 -6.99 10.56 2.38
CA LEU A 44 -5.85 10.00 1.63
C LEU A 44 -4.58 9.85 2.49
N HIS A 45 -4.62 10.25 3.76
CA HIS A 45 -3.50 10.12 4.68
C HIS A 45 -3.22 8.64 5.02
N GLY A 46 -2.03 8.17 4.65
CA GLY A 46 -1.56 6.80 4.90
C GLY A 46 -0.70 6.66 6.16
N GLY A 47 -0.66 7.67 7.02
CA GLY A 47 0.27 7.79 8.15
C GLY A 47 1.56 8.53 7.81
N SER A 48 2.48 8.64 8.77
CA SER A 48 3.68 9.47 8.64
C SER A 48 4.62 9.08 7.50
N ASP A 49 4.63 7.80 7.14
CA ASP A 49 5.41 7.25 6.03
C ASP A 49 4.53 6.79 4.84
N GLY A 50 3.23 7.03 4.91
CA GLY A 50 2.26 6.60 3.91
C GLY A 50 1.97 5.10 3.90
N ALA A 51 2.59 4.29 4.76
CA ALA A 51 2.44 2.83 4.76
C ALA A 51 1.65 2.29 5.97
N THR A 52 1.21 3.15 6.89
CA THR A 52 0.62 2.73 8.16
C THR A 52 -0.67 1.96 7.94
N ILE A 53 -1.60 2.48 7.13
CA ILE A 53 -2.88 1.83 6.84
C ILE A 53 -2.65 0.53 6.05
N THR A 54 -1.73 0.54 5.08
CA THR A 54 -1.36 -0.65 4.31
C THR A 54 -0.86 -1.78 5.19
N LYS A 55 0.01 -1.49 6.16
CA LYS A 55 0.51 -2.50 7.12
C LYS A 55 -0.61 -3.04 8.01
N GLN A 56 -1.52 -2.18 8.49
CA GLN A 56 -2.69 -2.62 9.26
C GLN A 56 -3.60 -3.56 8.47
N LEU A 57 -3.77 -3.31 7.17
CA LEU A 57 -4.53 -4.18 6.26
C LEU A 57 -3.87 -5.56 6.10
N ILE A 58 -2.56 -5.61 5.90
CA ILE A 58 -1.82 -6.88 5.80
C ILE A 58 -1.94 -7.68 7.11
N ALA A 59 -1.92 -6.99 8.26
CA ALA A 59 -2.04 -7.61 9.57
C ALA A 59 -3.42 -8.24 9.86
N GLN A 60 -4.43 -8.05 9.00
CA GLN A 60 -5.73 -8.73 9.14
C GLN A 60 -5.66 -10.24 8.89
N GLY A 61 -4.59 -10.75 8.28
CA GLY A 61 -4.32 -12.19 8.23
C GLY A 61 -5.07 -12.96 7.15
N CYS A 62 -5.72 -12.29 6.18
CA CYS A 62 -6.33 -12.95 5.03
C CYS A 62 -5.32 -13.83 4.27
N GLU A 63 -5.74 -14.98 3.73
CA GLU A 63 -4.84 -15.89 2.98
C GLU A 63 -4.17 -15.18 1.80
N GLN A 64 -4.89 -14.29 1.13
CA GLN A 64 -4.45 -13.50 0.00
C GLN A 64 -4.72 -12.01 0.23
N VAL A 65 -3.77 -11.16 -0.16
CA VAL A 65 -3.88 -9.71 0.02
C VAL A 65 -3.39 -9.03 -1.27
N MET A 66 -4.31 -8.39 -1.99
CA MET A 66 -4.02 -7.59 -3.18
C MET A 66 -4.09 -6.10 -2.85
N LEU A 67 -2.97 -5.40 -3.02
CA LEU A 67 -2.83 -4.00 -2.60
C LEU A 67 -2.21 -3.12 -3.68
N MET A 68 -2.59 -1.85 -3.68
CA MET A 68 -1.83 -0.81 -4.35
C MET A 68 -0.72 -0.28 -3.43
N ILE A 69 0.52 -0.23 -3.92
CA ILE A 69 1.70 0.27 -3.18
C ILE A 69 2.39 1.35 -4.00
N SER A 70 2.50 2.55 -3.44
CA SER A 70 3.24 3.66 -4.04
C SER A 70 4.71 3.63 -3.64
N ALA A 71 5.60 3.90 -4.60
CA ALA A 71 7.04 3.97 -4.37
C ALA A 71 7.47 5.09 -3.43
N TYR A 72 6.63 6.12 -3.22
CA TYR A 72 6.92 7.18 -2.24
C TYR A 72 6.36 6.92 -0.83
N SER A 73 5.75 5.76 -0.61
CA SER A 73 5.00 5.43 0.61
C SER A 73 5.60 4.21 1.31
N ASN A 74 6.92 4.26 1.57
CA ASN A 74 7.69 3.22 2.27
C ASN A 74 7.44 1.78 1.76
N PRO A 75 7.66 1.51 0.46
CA PRO A 75 7.41 0.19 -0.13
C PRO A 75 8.30 -0.90 0.48
N VAL A 76 9.54 -0.55 0.88
CA VAL A 76 10.49 -1.49 1.50
C VAL A 76 9.97 -1.99 2.84
N ASP A 77 9.56 -1.09 3.73
CA ASP A 77 9.02 -1.49 5.04
C ASP A 77 7.69 -2.22 4.90
N THR A 78 6.85 -1.85 3.94
CA THR A 78 5.59 -2.55 3.65
C THR A 78 5.84 -4.02 3.29
N VAL A 79 6.77 -4.30 2.37
CA VAL A 79 7.12 -5.67 1.98
C VAL A 79 7.75 -6.41 3.15
N ASN A 80 8.72 -5.81 3.84
CA ASN A 80 9.35 -6.43 5.00
C ASN A 80 8.34 -6.77 6.11
N HIS A 81 7.33 -5.93 6.30
CA HIS A 81 6.23 -6.19 7.23
C HIS A 81 5.42 -7.42 6.80
N ALA A 82 5.03 -7.52 5.52
CA ALA A 82 4.32 -8.68 5.00
C ALA A 82 5.14 -9.98 5.16
N LEU A 83 6.42 -9.95 4.82
CA LEU A 83 7.32 -11.12 4.95
C LEU A 83 7.45 -11.58 6.41
N LYS A 84 7.54 -10.64 7.37
CA LYS A 84 7.57 -10.95 8.81
C LYS A 84 6.29 -11.62 9.30
N LEU A 85 5.15 -11.30 8.68
CA LEU A 85 3.86 -11.93 8.96
C LEU A 85 3.66 -13.27 8.23
N GLY A 86 4.68 -13.76 7.52
CA GLY A 86 4.62 -15.05 6.82
C GLY A 86 3.98 -14.99 5.44
N TYR A 87 3.85 -13.80 4.85
CA TYR A 87 3.45 -13.67 3.45
C TYR A 87 4.65 -13.83 2.50
N GLU A 88 4.35 -14.22 1.28
CA GLU A 88 5.22 -14.16 0.12
C GLU A 88 4.58 -13.26 -0.93
N LEU A 89 5.39 -12.44 -1.60
CA LEU A 89 4.95 -11.65 -2.75
C LEU A 89 5.00 -12.56 -3.97
N VAL A 90 3.84 -12.87 -4.56
CA VAL A 90 3.74 -13.89 -5.62
C VAL A 90 3.50 -13.30 -7.01
N ASP A 91 3.02 -12.06 -7.10
CA ASP A 91 2.85 -11.35 -8.37
C ASP A 91 2.86 -9.83 -8.15
N PHE A 92 3.26 -9.08 -9.17
CA PHE A 92 3.17 -7.63 -9.17
C PHE A 92 3.15 -7.02 -10.58
N MET A 93 2.52 -5.86 -10.70
CA MET A 93 2.57 -5.01 -11.90
C MET A 93 2.87 -3.58 -11.49
N VAL A 94 3.75 -2.90 -12.24
CA VAL A 94 4.19 -1.53 -11.94
C VAL A 94 3.84 -0.59 -13.09
N ALA A 95 3.32 0.59 -12.76
CA ALA A 95 3.07 1.67 -13.71
C ALA A 95 3.74 2.98 -13.22
N PRO A 96 4.40 3.75 -14.12
CA PRO A 96 4.88 5.09 -13.81
C PRO A 96 3.72 6.07 -13.77
N LEU A 97 3.63 6.88 -12.72
CA LEU A 97 2.65 7.95 -12.56
C LEU A 97 3.31 9.29 -12.27
N LYS A 98 2.65 10.37 -12.69
CA LYS A 98 3.00 11.73 -12.29
C LYS A 98 2.41 12.05 -10.92
N PHE A 99 3.03 12.96 -10.19
CA PHE A 99 2.45 13.48 -8.94
C PHE A 99 1.12 14.16 -9.22
N GLY A 100 0.08 13.73 -8.48
CA GLY A 100 -1.25 14.31 -8.56
C GLY A 100 -1.39 15.53 -7.66
N TYR A 101 -2.56 16.18 -7.74
CA TYR A 101 -2.88 17.39 -6.97
C TYR A 101 -2.57 17.28 -5.47
N TYR A 102 -3.07 16.22 -4.81
CA TYR A 102 -2.86 16.01 -3.37
C TYR A 102 -1.41 15.63 -3.02
N SER A 103 -0.74 14.86 -3.87
CA SER A 103 0.67 14.54 -3.68
C SER A 103 1.58 15.76 -3.85
N CYS A 104 1.10 16.80 -4.53
CA CYS A 104 1.78 18.09 -4.74
C CYS A 104 1.49 19.12 -3.63
N GLU A 105 0.62 18.83 -2.66
CA GLU A 105 0.44 19.69 -1.50
C GLU A 105 1.79 19.88 -0.77
N PRO A 106 2.20 21.11 -0.40
CA PRO A 106 3.52 21.37 0.18
C PRO A 106 3.89 20.46 1.35
N LYS A 107 2.96 20.26 2.30
CA LYS A 107 3.17 19.40 3.47
C LYS A 107 3.44 17.93 3.09
N VAL A 108 2.73 17.42 2.09
CA VAL A 108 2.91 16.06 1.57
C VAL A 108 4.22 15.96 0.79
N ARG A 109 4.55 16.94 -0.06
CA ARG A 109 5.81 16.99 -0.81
C ARG A 109 7.03 17.03 0.10
N ASP A 110 6.99 17.84 1.15
CA ASP A 110 8.05 17.93 2.15
C ASP A 110 8.23 16.59 2.88
N SER A 111 7.13 15.91 3.19
CA SER A 111 7.15 14.59 3.83
C SER A 111 7.76 13.54 2.90
N ILE A 112 7.33 13.49 1.63
CA ILE A 112 7.91 12.63 0.59
C ILE A 112 9.43 12.89 0.42
N ALA A 113 9.85 14.16 0.39
CA ALA A 113 11.26 14.53 0.28
C ALA A 113 12.08 14.05 1.48
N LYS A 114 11.57 14.22 2.71
CA LYS A 114 12.21 13.70 3.94
C LYS A 114 12.33 12.18 3.91
N LEU A 115 11.31 11.47 3.43
CA LEU A 115 11.36 10.01 3.26
C LEU A 115 12.40 9.59 2.22
N LYS A 116 12.57 10.34 1.13
CA LYS A 116 13.60 10.05 0.12
C LYS A 116 15.01 10.12 0.70
N VAL A 117 15.31 11.14 1.52
CA VAL A 117 16.60 11.24 2.24
C VAL A 117 16.86 10.01 3.11
N ARG A 118 15.81 9.42 3.68
CA ARG A 118 15.87 8.20 4.51
C ARG A 118 15.82 6.90 3.71
N ARG A 119 15.80 6.96 2.38
CA ARG A 119 15.60 5.80 1.48
C ARG A 119 14.29 5.04 1.75
N GLN A 120 13.23 5.79 2.03
CA GLN A 120 11.86 5.29 2.25
C GLN A 120 10.88 5.76 1.17
N ALA A 121 11.29 6.66 0.29
CA ALA A 121 10.50 7.09 -0.86
C ALA A 121 11.40 7.16 -2.09
N PHE A 122 10.89 6.65 -3.21
CA PHE A 122 11.63 6.47 -4.46
C PHE A 122 10.85 7.11 -5.60
N PHE A 123 11.42 8.15 -6.20
CA PHE A 123 10.78 8.94 -7.24
C PHE A 123 11.80 9.81 -7.96
N SER A 124 11.54 10.08 -9.24
CA SER A 124 12.25 11.11 -10.00
C SER A 124 11.51 12.44 -9.93
N GLU A 125 12.10 13.51 -10.47
CA GLU A 125 11.44 14.82 -10.55
C GLU A 125 10.04 14.77 -11.20
N ARG A 126 9.80 13.81 -12.10
CA ARG A 126 8.59 13.77 -12.94
C ARG A 126 7.62 12.65 -12.57
N ILE A 127 8.14 11.53 -12.09
CA ILE A 127 7.35 10.31 -11.89
C ILE A 127 7.73 9.57 -10.61
N TYR A 128 6.77 8.79 -10.12
CA TYR A 128 6.95 7.71 -9.15
C TYR A 128 6.32 6.44 -9.70
N PHE A 129 6.65 5.29 -9.11
CA PHE A 129 6.00 4.03 -9.46
C PHE A 129 4.82 3.74 -8.53
N LEU A 130 3.72 3.27 -9.12
CA LEU A 130 2.61 2.67 -8.42
C LEU A 130 2.53 1.20 -8.82
N ALA A 131 2.44 0.31 -7.84
CA ALA A 131 2.34 -1.11 -8.08
C ALA A 131 1.01 -1.68 -7.60
N GLY A 132 0.43 -2.59 -8.37
CA GLY A 132 -0.50 -3.60 -7.85
C GLY A 132 0.31 -4.82 -7.43
N VAL A 133 0.09 -5.31 -6.21
CA VAL A 133 0.89 -6.38 -5.60
C VAL A 133 -0.03 -7.44 -5.02
N LEU A 134 0.30 -8.71 -5.24
CA LEU A 134 -0.37 -9.85 -4.63
C LEU A 134 0.57 -10.51 -3.61
N PHE A 135 0.16 -10.44 -2.35
CA PHE A 135 0.72 -11.24 -1.26
C PHE A 135 -0.14 -12.48 -1.02
N ARG A 136 0.51 -13.58 -0.65
CA ARG A 136 -0.15 -14.80 -0.22
C ARG A 136 0.57 -15.39 0.99
N GLN A 137 -0.15 -15.99 1.93
CA GLN A 137 0.51 -16.74 3.00
C GLN A 137 1.44 -17.81 2.42
N LYS A 138 2.61 -17.95 3.05
CA LYS A 138 3.69 -18.82 2.60
C LYS A 138 3.20 -20.25 2.43
N SER A 139 3.48 -20.83 1.26
CA SER A 139 3.24 -22.24 0.96
C SER A 139 4.49 -22.85 0.31
N ALA A 140 4.66 -24.16 0.41
CA ALA A 140 5.91 -24.83 0.05
C ALA A 140 6.30 -24.75 -1.45
N SER A 141 5.50 -24.11 -2.31
CA SER A 141 5.55 -24.31 -3.77
C SER A 141 5.62 -23.04 -4.62
N THR A 142 5.93 -21.86 -4.07
CA THR A 142 5.98 -20.62 -4.90
C THR A 142 7.17 -19.76 -4.56
N ALA A 143 7.87 -19.30 -5.60
CA ALA A 143 8.99 -18.39 -5.46
C ALA A 143 8.47 -17.00 -5.04
N CYS A 144 9.09 -16.42 -4.01
CA CYS A 144 8.76 -15.08 -3.55
C CYS A 144 9.49 -14.04 -4.43
N LEU A 145 8.73 -13.19 -5.11
CA LEU A 145 9.21 -12.13 -6.01
C LEU A 145 9.55 -10.82 -5.29
N SER A 146 9.71 -10.85 -3.96
CA SER A 146 9.92 -9.65 -3.15
C SER A 146 11.21 -8.90 -3.52
N GLU A 147 12.28 -9.62 -3.90
CA GLU A 147 13.53 -8.99 -4.30
C GLU A 147 13.39 -8.27 -5.65
N GLU A 148 12.77 -8.91 -6.64
CA GLU A 148 12.49 -8.33 -7.96
C GLU A 148 11.59 -7.11 -7.83
N PHE A 149 10.53 -7.22 -7.04
CA PHE A 149 9.61 -6.12 -6.76
C PHE A 149 10.35 -4.92 -6.16
N LEU A 150 11.17 -5.14 -5.13
CA LEU A 150 11.91 -4.06 -4.48
C LEU A 150 12.98 -3.46 -5.41
N LYS A 151 13.63 -4.25 -6.26
CA LYS A 151 14.55 -3.72 -7.28
C LYS A 151 13.84 -2.74 -8.22
N VAL A 152 12.63 -3.05 -8.66
CA VAL A 152 11.84 -2.15 -9.53
C VAL A 152 11.36 -0.92 -8.76
N MET A 153 10.74 -1.12 -7.59
CA MET A 153 10.11 -0.04 -6.82
C MET A 153 11.11 0.96 -6.24
N THR A 154 12.39 0.58 -6.11
CA THR A 154 13.44 1.45 -5.57
C THR A 154 14.39 2.03 -6.63
N ALA A 155 14.07 1.87 -7.92
CA ALA A 155 14.95 2.27 -9.01
C ALA A 155 15.04 3.80 -9.28
N LEU A 156 14.26 4.64 -8.56
CA LEU A 156 14.12 6.08 -8.80
C LEU A 156 14.62 6.97 -7.65
#